data_AF-A0A0L8GCT7-F1
#
_entry.id   AF-A0A0L8GCT7-F1
#
_cell.length_a   1.000
_cell.length_b   1.000
_cell.length_c   1.000
_cell.angle_alpha   90.00
_cell.angle_beta   90.00
_cell.angle_gamma   90.00
#
_symmetry.space_group_name_H-M   'P 1'
#
loop_
_entity.id
_entity.type
_entity.pdbx_description
1 polymer ?
#
loop_
_entity_poly.entity_id
_entity_poly.type
_entity_poly.pdbx_seq_one_letter_code
_entity_poly.pdbx_strand_id
1 'polypeptide(L)'
;MFQDSTFNIITVILNTYSSWITVSISVERLLAVYCPFSRRYSTKISNPYIVIFALFVIDIAEHSILFCLPLNPVYPFALTMVFYCLIPAVCLALSSITLTYKLFRQPKLGQNSRRSGANRNTNSVYIVIAINVVFLLTTLPASLYLFAIIFTDCIIDSTYHVLQTLALMNNCVNFIMYFIVSKSFRQNVKHICLKKPNQTNRRN
;
A
#
# COMPACT_ATOMS: atom_id res chain seq x y z
N MET A 1 -27.03 -16.92 4.06
CA MET A 1 -26.98 -15.86 5.10
C MET A 1 -25.64 -15.78 5.82
N PHE A 2 -25.08 -16.88 6.39
CA PHE A 2 -23.73 -16.84 6.98
C PHE A 2 -22.59 -16.65 5.98
N GLN A 3 -22.72 -17.21 4.77
CA GLN A 3 -21.67 -17.17 3.75
C GLN A 3 -21.39 -15.75 3.21
N ASP A 4 -22.41 -14.89 3.14
CA ASP A 4 -22.26 -13.48 2.74
C ASP A 4 -21.54 -12.66 3.82
N SER A 5 -21.83 -12.91 5.09
CA SER A 5 -21.17 -12.22 6.22
C SER A 5 -19.68 -12.57 6.30
N THR A 6 -19.30 -13.84 6.12
CA THR A 6 -17.88 -14.25 6.17
C THR A 6 -17.08 -13.69 5.00
N PHE A 7 -17.67 -13.68 3.79
CA PHE A 7 -17.02 -13.14 2.59
C PHE A 7 -16.77 -11.62 2.72
N ASN A 8 -17.72 -10.89 3.30
CA ASN A 8 -17.57 -9.47 3.57
C ASN A 8 -16.45 -9.19 4.60
N ILE A 9 -16.35 -9.99 5.67
CA ILE A 9 -15.30 -9.83 6.69
C ILE A 9 -13.91 -10.06 6.09
N ILE A 10 -13.72 -11.14 5.31
CA ILE A 10 -12.44 -11.44 4.66
C ILE A 10 -12.02 -10.30 3.73
N THR A 11 -12.97 -9.77 2.95
CA THR A 11 -12.70 -8.65 2.03
C THR A 11 -12.27 -7.40 2.78
N VAL A 12 -12.90 -7.09 3.91
CA VAL A 12 -12.53 -5.96 4.76
C VAL A 12 -11.11 -6.14 5.32
N ILE A 13 -10.80 -7.30 5.92
CA ILE A 13 -9.47 -7.61 6.46
C ILE A 13 -8.40 -7.47 5.37
N LEU A 14 -8.60 -8.06 4.19
CA LEU A 14 -7.62 -8.00 3.11
C LEU A 14 -7.37 -6.58 2.60
N ASN A 15 -8.42 -5.76 2.50
CA ASN A 15 -8.28 -4.36 2.09
C ASN A 15 -7.57 -3.51 3.15
N THR A 16 -7.89 -3.73 4.42
CA THR A 16 -7.22 -3.10 5.55
C THR A 16 -5.73 -3.45 5.56
N TYR A 17 -5.42 -4.73 5.46
CA TYR A 17 -4.06 -5.22 5.41
C TYR A 17 -3.25 -4.63 4.25
N SER A 18 -3.84 -4.58 3.05
CA SER A 18 -3.22 -3.97 1.86
C SER A 18 -2.89 -2.48 2.08
N SER A 19 -3.79 -1.75 2.74
CA SER A 19 -3.61 -0.33 3.06
C SER A 19 -2.42 -0.12 4.00
N TRP A 20 -2.30 -0.92 5.05
CA TRP A 20 -1.19 -0.86 6.00
C TRP A 20 0.16 -1.28 5.42
N ILE A 21 0.17 -2.25 4.50
CA ILE A 21 1.37 -2.58 3.72
C ILE A 21 1.81 -1.34 2.92
N THR A 22 0.87 -0.67 2.26
CA THR A 22 1.17 0.51 1.43
C THR A 22 1.73 1.66 2.29
N VAL A 23 1.16 1.89 3.48
CA VAL A 23 1.69 2.84 4.47
C VAL A 23 3.11 2.45 4.89
N SER A 24 3.34 1.19 5.22
CA SER A 24 4.64 0.70 5.68
C SER A 24 5.72 0.85 4.60
N ILE A 25 5.41 0.52 3.36
CA ILE A 25 6.30 0.75 2.20
C ILE A 25 6.60 2.25 2.04
N SER A 26 5.59 3.10 2.20
CA SER A 26 5.76 4.55 2.10
C SER A 26 6.63 5.13 3.20
N VAL A 27 6.44 4.69 4.45
CA VAL A 27 7.25 5.09 5.60
C VAL A 27 8.69 4.61 5.46
N GLU A 28 8.92 3.36 5.05
CA GLU A 28 10.26 2.85 4.77
C GLU A 28 10.98 3.73 3.73
N ARG A 29 10.27 4.14 2.69
CA ARG A 29 10.81 4.98 1.61
C ARG A 29 11.06 6.40 2.08
N LEU A 30 10.18 6.96 2.91
CA LEU A 30 10.40 8.24 3.58
C LEU A 30 11.66 8.20 4.44
N LEU A 31 11.82 7.17 5.28
CA LEU A 31 13.01 6.98 6.11
C LEU A 31 14.27 6.82 5.27
N ALA A 32 14.21 6.11 4.15
CA ALA A 32 15.34 5.95 3.24
C ALA A 32 15.78 7.27 2.58
N VAL A 33 14.85 8.19 2.34
CA VAL A 33 15.12 9.52 1.77
C VAL A 33 15.56 10.52 2.85
N TYR A 34 15.04 10.41 4.08
CA TYR A 34 15.39 11.29 5.18
C TYR A 34 16.69 10.93 5.89
N CYS A 35 16.95 9.64 6.07
CA CYS A 35 18.05 9.12 6.84
C CYS A 35 18.92 8.17 5.99
N PRO A 36 19.69 8.69 5.01
CA PRO A 36 20.51 7.86 4.12
C PRO A 36 21.57 7.04 4.89
N PHE A 37 22.03 7.52 6.05
CA PHE A 37 22.98 6.82 6.92
C PHE A 37 22.34 5.72 7.78
N SER A 38 21.09 5.93 8.23
CA SER A 38 20.35 4.91 8.99
C SER A 38 20.07 3.67 8.14
N ARG A 39 20.02 3.80 6.80
CA ARG A 39 19.87 2.67 5.87
C ARG A 39 20.95 1.59 6.02
N ARG A 40 22.17 1.94 6.45
CA ARG A 40 23.25 0.95 6.68
C ARG A 40 23.02 0.09 7.94
N TYR A 41 22.21 0.58 8.88
CA TYR A 41 21.84 -0.10 10.13
C TYR A 41 20.42 -0.69 10.10
N SER A 42 19.45 0.02 9.50
CA SER A 42 18.04 -0.35 9.46
C SER A 42 17.76 -1.59 8.59
N THR A 43 18.45 -1.77 7.45
CA THR A 43 18.31 -2.99 6.64
C THR A 43 18.90 -4.25 7.29
N LYS A 44 19.66 -4.10 8.39
CA LYS A 44 20.17 -5.23 9.19
C LYS A 44 19.24 -5.61 10.33
N ILE A 45 18.39 -4.70 10.80
CA ILE A 45 17.62 -4.88 12.05
C ILE A 45 16.15 -5.26 11.79
N SER A 46 15.57 -4.81 10.68
CA SER A 46 14.19 -5.15 10.32
C SER A 46 14.17 -6.04 9.08
N ASN A 47 13.90 -7.33 9.29
CA ASN A 47 13.56 -8.21 8.18
C ASN A 47 12.15 -7.82 7.71
N PRO A 48 11.93 -7.35 6.47
CA PRO A 48 10.62 -6.86 6.03
C PRO A 48 9.51 -7.87 6.23
N TYR A 49 9.83 -9.17 6.20
CA TYR A 49 8.90 -10.25 6.51
C TYR A 49 8.36 -10.20 7.95
N ILE A 50 9.16 -9.78 8.93
CA ILE A 50 8.71 -9.64 10.33
C ILE A 50 7.69 -8.51 10.43
N VAL A 51 7.92 -7.38 9.76
CA VAL A 51 6.97 -6.25 9.75
C VAL A 51 5.66 -6.66 9.09
N ILE A 52 5.74 -7.31 7.93
CA ILE A 52 4.58 -7.82 7.19
C ILE A 52 3.76 -8.81 8.03
N PHE A 53 4.44 -9.73 8.72
CA PHE A 53 3.80 -10.72 9.60
C PHE A 53 3.19 -10.07 10.85
N ALA A 54 3.91 -9.15 11.50
CA ALA A 54 3.42 -8.43 12.67
C ALA A 54 2.15 -7.62 12.33
N LEU A 55 2.14 -6.91 11.20
CA LEU A 55 0.96 -6.18 10.72
C LEU A 55 -0.23 -7.11 10.49
N PHE A 56 0.01 -8.31 9.95
CA PHE A 56 -1.04 -9.29 9.70
C PHE A 56 -1.66 -9.79 11.01
N VAL A 57 -0.81 -10.11 12.00
CA VAL A 57 -1.27 -10.56 13.33
C VAL A 57 -2.05 -9.47 14.05
N ILE A 58 -1.59 -8.21 13.99
CA ILE A 58 -2.27 -7.06 14.60
C ILE A 58 -3.65 -6.87 13.96
N ASP A 59 -3.74 -6.90 12.63
CA ASP A 59 -5.00 -6.71 11.91
C ASP A 59 -6.05 -7.78 12.25
N ILE A 60 -5.63 -9.05 12.32
CA ILE A 60 -6.51 -10.16 12.75
C ILE A 60 -6.94 -10.00 14.21
N ALA A 61 -6.01 -9.65 15.10
CA ALA A 61 -6.29 -9.50 16.52
C ALA A 61 -7.31 -8.38 16.77
N GLU A 62 -7.16 -7.23 16.11
CA GLU A 62 -8.07 -6.10 16.24
C GLU A 62 -9.49 -6.43 15.74
N HIS A 63 -9.62 -7.06 14.56
CA HIS A 63 -10.91 -7.52 14.05
C HIS A 63 -11.57 -8.57 14.97
N SER A 64 -10.76 -9.45 15.57
CA SER A 64 -11.25 -10.46 16.52
C SER A 64 -11.77 -9.82 17.81
N ILE A 65 -11.09 -8.78 18.32
CA ILE A 65 -11.51 -8.03 19.51
C ILE A 65 -12.80 -7.26 19.22
N LEU A 66 -12.89 -6.59 18.07
CA LEU A 66 -14.08 -5.86 17.62
C LEU A 66 -15.30 -6.77 17.48
N PHE A 67 -15.11 -8.00 16.99
CA PHE A 67 -16.19 -8.99 16.86
C PHE A 67 -16.69 -9.51 18.22
N CYS A 68 -15.80 -9.63 19.21
CA CYS A 68 -16.13 -10.15 20.53
C CYS A 68 -16.75 -9.12 21.49
N LEU A 69 -16.70 -7.83 21.17
CA LEU A 69 -17.23 -6.75 22.01
C LEU A 69 -18.77 -6.62 21.84
N PRO A 70 -19.57 -6.67 22.92
CA PRO A 70 -21.02 -6.47 22.89
C PRO A 70 -21.38 -4.98 22.82
N LEU A 71 -20.79 -4.24 21.88
CA LEU A 71 -21.07 -2.83 21.63
C LEU A 71 -22.14 -2.67 20.54
N ASN A 72 -22.85 -1.55 20.55
CA ASN A 72 -23.69 -1.15 19.42
C ASN A 72 -22.84 -1.16 18.14
N PRO A 73 -23.27 -1.82 17.05
CA PRO A 73 -22.43 -2.13 15.88
C PRO A 73 -21.94 -0.89 15.11
N VAL A 74 -22.53 0.28 15.36
CA VAL A 74 -22.18 1.54 14.71
C VAL A 74 -20.81 2.07 15.14
N TYR A 75 -20.51 2.07 16.45
CA TYR A 75 -19.24 2.56 16.99
C TYR A 75 -18.00 1.74 16.58
N PRO A 76 -17.99 0.39 16.67
CA PRO A 76 -16.87 -0.40 16.21
C PRO A 76 -16.66 -0.20 14.70
N PHE A 77 -17.73 -0.13 13.92
CA PHE A 77 -17.64 0.11 12.47
C PHE A 77 -17.05 1.49 12.13
N ALA A 78 -17.48 2.55 12.82
CA ALA A 78 -16.92 3.88 12.65
C ALA A 78 -15.44 3.94 13.06
N LEU A 79 -15.06 3.27 14.16
CA LEU A 79 -13.68 3.20 14.62
C LEU A 79 -12.79 2.50 13.59
N THR A 80 -13.21 1.33 13.11
CA THR A 80 -12.58 0.58 12.03
C THR A 80 -12.37 1.47 10.79
N MET A 81 -13.37 2.27 10.40
CA MET A 81 -13.23 3.18 9.25
C MET A 81 -12.17 4.26 9.46
N VAL A 82 -12.11 4.87 10.64
CA VAL A 82 -11.11 5.90 10.94
C VAL A 82 -9.71 5.30 10.93
N PHE A 83 -9.50 4.18 11.63
CA PHE A 83 -8.19 3.54 11.74
C PHE A 83 -7.68 2.96 10.42
N TYR A 84 -8.57 2.51 9.54
CA TYR A 84 -8.16 1.74 8.35
C TYR A 84 -8.35 2.46 7.02
N CYS A 85 -9.16 3.52 6.97
CA CYS A 85 -9.25 4.35 5.77
C CYS A 85 -8.61 5.72 5.98
N LEU A 86 -9.00 6.44 7.04
CA LEU A 86 -8.60 7.83 7.21
C LEU A 86 -7.14 7.96 7.63
N ILE A 87 -6.70 7.22 8.64
CA ILE A 87 -5.31 7.26 9.11
C ILE A 87 -4.34 6.85 7.98
N PRO A 88 -4.52 5.72 7.28
CA PRO A 88 -3.67 5.35 6.16
C PRO A 88 -3.66 6.40 5.07
N ALA A 89 -4.81 6.93 4.66
CA ALA A 89 -4.88 7.98 3.64
C ALA A 89 -4.10 9.24 4.05
N VAL A 90 -4.25 9.71 5.29
CA VAL A 90 -3.51 10.88 5.80
C VAL A 90 -2.00 10.59 5.83
N CYS A 91 -1.58 9.42 6.34
CA CYS A 91 -0.18 9.02 6.34
C CYS A 91 0.41 8.95 4.93
N LEU A 92 -0.33 8.41 3.97
CA LEU A 92 0.08 8.33 2.56
C LEU A 92 0.15 9.71 1.90
N ALA A 93 -0.81 10.60 2.16
CA ALA A 93 -0.80 11.96 1.65
C ALA A 93 0.41 12.74 2.19
N LEU A 94 0.61 12.73 3.52
CA LEU A 94 1.73 13.41 4.16
C LEU A 94 3.08 12.86 3.69
N SER A 95 3.24 11.53 3.63
CA SER A 95 4.48 10.92 3.15
C SER A 95 4.77 11.27 1.69
N SER A 96 3.75 11.30 0.83
CA SER A 96 3.91 11.65 -0.59
C SER A 96 4.26 13.12 -0.79
N ILE A 97 3.61 14.04 -0.07
CA ILE A 97 3.93 15.47 -0.10
C ILE A 97 5.37 15.69 0.36
N THR A 98 5.74 15.06 1.47
CA THR A 98 7.07 15.20 2.10
C THR A 98 8.18 14.63 1.19
N LEU A 99 7.96 13.47 0.57
CA LEU A 99 8.86 12.88 -0.43
C LEU A 99 9.04 13.78 -1.65
N THR A 100 7.92 14.30 -2.19
CA THR A 100 7.90 15.17 -3.37
C THR A 100 8.65 16.47 -3.08
N TYR A 101 8.31 17.15 -1.98
CA TYR A 101 8.97 18.38 -1.55
C TYR A 101 10.48 18.21 -1.41
N LYS A 102 10.91 17.12 -0.77
CA LYS A 102 12.35 16.84 -0.60
C LYS A 102 13.04 16.50 -1.91
N LEU A 103 12.37 15.79 -2.81
CA LEU A 103 12.92 15.47 -4.13
C LEU A 103 13.11 16.73 -4.99
N PHE A 104 12.16 17.67 -4.93
CA PHE A 104 12.27 18.97 -5.61
C PHE A 104 13.31 19.89 -4.98
N ARG A 105 13.46 19.89 -3.65
CA ARG A 105 14.44 20.72 -2.94
C ARG A 105 15.87 20.18 -2.94
N GLN A 106 16.11 18.92 -3.31
CA GLN A 106 17.48 18.40 -3.40
C GLN A 106 18.24 19.17 -4.49
N PRO A 107 19.23 20.01 -4.11
CA PRO A 107 19.99 20.75 -5.10
C PRO A 107 20.81 19.74 -5.92
N LYS A 108 20.90 19.94 -7.24
CA LYS A 108 21.72 19.14 -8.17
C LYS A 108 23.24 19.29 -7.94
N LEU A 109 23.65 19.66 -6.72
CA LEU A 109 25.05 19.86 -6.32
C LEU A 109 25.75 18.51 -6.25
N GLY A 110 26.45 18.13 -7.33
CA GLY A 110 27.33 16.95 -7.39
C GLY A 110 26.88 15.80 -8.31
N GLN A 111 26.01 16.07 -9.29
CA GLN A 111 25.35 15.05 -10.12
C GLN A 111 26.26 14.23 -11.07
N ASN A 112 27.56 14.54 -11.17
CA ASN A 112 28.44 13.92 -12.16
C ASN A 112 29.12 12.62 -11.70
N SER A 113 29.23 12.33 -10.39
CA SER A 113 30.05 11.18 -9.92
C SER A 113 29.26 10.01 -9.31
N ARG A 114 27.92 10.10 -9.17
CA ARG A 114 27.07 9.07 -8.50
C ARG A 114 25.81 8.64 -9.30
N ARG A 115 25.85 8.73 -10.64
CA ARG A 115 24.68 8.53 -11.52
C ARG A 115 23.97 7.17 -11.43
N SER A 116 24.66 6.08 -11.09
CA SER A 116 24.03 4.74 -11.09
C SER A 116 23.17 4.46 -9.85
N GLY A 117 23.66 4.78 -8.64
CA GLY A 117 22.95 4.50 -7.38
C GLY A 117 21.80 5.46 -7.07
N ALA A 118 21.97 6.75 -7.37
CA ALA A 118 20.95 7.78 -7.11
C ALA A 118 19.70 7.56 -7.99
N ASN A 119 19.88 7.18 -9.26
CA ASN A 119 18.79 7.00 -10.21
C ASN A 119 17.90 5.78 -9.90
N ARG A 120 18.45 4.77 -9.21
CA ARG A 120 17.67 3.60 -8.75
C ARG A 120 16.77 3.96 -7.57
N ASN A 121 17.23 4.80 -6.65
CA ASN A 121 16.43 5.27 -5.53
C ASN A 121 15.29 6.20 -5.99
N THR A 122 15.55 7.12 -6.93
CA THR A 122 14.52 8.04 -7.45
C THR A 122 13.39 7.28 -8.14
N ASN A 123 13.71 6.28 -8.98
CA ASN A 123 12.68 5.45 -9.61
C ASN A 123 11.79 4.74 -8.58
N SER A 124 12.37 4.20 -7.49
CA SER A 124 11.60 3.60 -6.41
C SER A 124 10.72 4.59 -5.64
N VAL A 125 11.18 5.84 -5.48
CA VAL A 125 10.37 6.90 -4.85
C VAL A 125 9.19 7.29 -5.74
N TYR A 126 9.39 7.44 -7.06
CA TYR A 126 8.31 7.72 -8.00
C TYR A 126 7.24 6.62 -8.01
N ILE A 127 7.64 5.35 -7.93
CA ILE A 127 6.70 4.22 -7.82
C ILE A 127 5.81 4.39 -6.60
N VAL A 128 6.40 4.70 -5.44
CA VAL A 128 5.68 4.82 -4.17
C VAL A 128 4.73 6.01 -4.19
N ILE A 129 5.18 7.16 -4.70
CA ILE A 129 4.31 8.33 -4.88
C ILE A 129 3.13 7.97 -5.79
N ALA A 130 3.39 7.28 -6.90
CA ALA A 130 2.34 6.93 -7.84
C ALA A 130 1.31 5.96 -7.25
N ILE A 131 1.77 4.95 -6.51
CA ILE A 131 0.90 4.02 -5.77
C ILE A 131 0.06 4.78 -4.73
N ASN A 132 0.67 5.72 -4.00
CA ASN A 132 -0.03 6.49 -2.99
C ASN A 132 -1.10 7.42 -3.59
N VAL A 133 -0.80 8.04 -4.74
CA VAL A 133 -1.77 8.86 -5.47
C VAL A 133 -2.94 8.02 -5.96
N VAL A 134 -2.67 6.85 -6.54
CA VAL A 134 -3.72 5.91 -6.96
C VAL A 134 -4.56 5.51 -5.75
N PHE A 135 -3.93 5.09 -4.66
CA PHE A 135 -4.63 4.70 -3.43
C PHE A 135 -5.56 5.81 -2.93
N LEU A 136 -5.09 7.05 -2.91
CA LEU A 136 -5.91 8.20 -2.51
C LEU A 136 -7.08 8.42 -3.47
N LEU A 137 -6.86 8.33 -4.78
CA LEU A 137 -7.93 8.55 -5.76
C LEU A 137 -8.99 7.44 -5.76
N THR A 138 -8.61 6.19 -5.46
CA THR A 138 -9.52 5.05 -5.51
C THR A 138 -10.20 4.76 -4.18
N THR A 139 -9.50 4.96 -3.06
CA THR A 139 -9.97 4.52 -1.73
C THR A 139 -10.55 5.66 -0.89
N LEU A 140 -10.03 6.89 -1.06
CA LEU A 140 -10.51 8.04 -0.29
C LEU A 140 -11.98 8.40 -0.60
N PRO A 141 -12.43 8.46 -1.88
CA PRO A 141 -13.82 8.80 -2.17
C PRO A 141 -14.81 7.78 -1.60
N ALA A 142 -14.48 6.48 -1.69
CA ALA A 142 -15.30 5.41 -1.14
C ALA A 142 -15.44 5.50 0.38
N SER A 143 -14.33 5.78 1.09
CA SER A 143 -14.33 5.89 2.55
C SER A 143 -15.04 7.14 3.05
N LEU A 144 -14.87 8.30 2.40
CA LEU A 144 -15.60 9.52 2.73
C LEU A 144 -17.10 9.37 2.47
N TYR A 145 -17.49 8.71 1.38
CA TYR A 145 -18.90 8.48 1.05
C TYR A 145 -19.57 7.55 2.07
N LEU A 146 -18.88 6.48 2.47
CA LEU A 146 -19.37 5.57 3.51
C LEU A 146 -19.46 6.26 4.88
N PHE A 147 -18.48 7.10 5.22
CA PHE A 147 -18.53 7.91 6.43
C PHE A 147 -19.75 8.85 6.42
N ALA A 148 -20.02 9.52 5.30
CA ALA A 148 -21.20 10.37 5.17
C ALA A 148 -22.49 9.56 5.39
N ILE A 149 -22.65 8.41 4.72
CA ILE A 149 -23.82 7.53 4.87
C ILE A 149 -24.09 7.17 6.33
N ILE A 150 -23.06 6.79 7.08
CA ILE A 150 -23.19 6.39 8.50
C ILE A 150 -23.64 7.56 9.37
N PHE A 151 -23.13 8.77 9.13
CA PHE A 151 -23.46 9.95 9.95
C PHE A 151 -24.78 10.62 9.57
N THR A 152 -25.23 10.46 8.33
CA THR A 152 -26.47 11.08 7.84
C THR A 152 -27.64 10.09 7.74
N ASP A 153 -27.47 8.84 8.18
CA ASP A 153 -28.44 7.74 8.07
C ASP A 153 -29.03 7.62 6.64
N CYS A 154 -28.19 7.84 5.63
CA CYS A 154 -28.62 7.73 4.23
C CYS A 154 -28.68 6.27 3.76
N ILE A 155 -29.51 6.01 2.75
CA ILE A 155 -29.60 4.68 2.14
C ILE A 155 -28.41 4.48 1.19
N ILE A 156 -27.84 3.28 1.21
CA ILE A 156 -26.79 2.86 0.28
C ILE A 156 -27.35 2.87 -1.15
N ASP A 157 -26.73 3.65 -2.04
CA ASP A 157 -27.13 3.79 -3.44
C ASP A 157 -26.14 3.10 -4.39
N SER A 158 -26.41 3.18 -5.70
CA SER A 158 -25.50 2.68 -6.73
C SER A 158 -24.13 3.36 -6.72
N THR A 159 -24.05 4.61 -6.24
CA THR A 159 -22.79 5.37 -6.15
C THR A 159 -21.82 4.69 -5.20
N TYR A 160 -22.30 4.21 -4.05
CA TYR A 160 -21.49 3.44 -3.11
C TYR A 160 -20.86 2.20 -3.77
N HIS A 161 -21.64 1.42 -4.52
CA HIS A 161 -21.15 0.20 -5.16
C HIS A 161 -20.08 0.48 -6.22
N VAL A 162 -20.22 1.57 -6.98
CA VAL A 162 -19.21 2.00 -7.96
C VAL A 162 -17.91 2.39 -7.24
N LEU A 163 -18.01 3.19 -6.18
CA LEU A 163 -16.86 3.61 -5.40
C LEU A 163 -16.16 2.44 -4.70
N GLN A 164 -16.93 1.49 -4.17
CA GLN A 164 -16.41 0.27 -3.56
C GLN A 164 -15.69 -0.61 -4.59
N THR A 165 -16.24 -0.75 -5.80
CA THR A 165 -15.57 -1.47 -6.89
C THR A 165 -14.27 -0.80 -7.29
N LEU A 166 -14.26 0.53 -7.37
CA LEU A 166 -13.05 1.31 -7.66
C LEU A 166 -11.98 1.12 -6.59
N ALA A 167 -12.37 1.12 -5.31
CA ALA A 167 -11.47 0.85 -4.19
C ALA A 167 -10.89 -0.58 -4.23
N LEU A 168 -11.69 -1.58 -4.62
CA LEU A 168 -11.21 -2.96 -4.80
C LEU A 168 -10.20 -3.09 -5.95
N MET A 169 -10.41 -2.35 -7.04
CA MET A 169 -9.49 -2.34 -8.19
C MET A 169 -8.11 -1.74 -7.84
N ASN A 170 -8.00 -0.96 -6.76
CA ASN A 170 -6.74 -0.37 -6.31
C ASN A 170 -5.61 -1.41 -6.18
N ASN A 171 -5.92 -2.60 -5.65
CA ASN A 171 -4.95 -3.69 -5.51
C ASN A 171 -4.41 -4.15 -6.89
N CYS A 172 -5.25 -4.19 -7.92
CA CYS A 172 -4.84 -4.51 -9.28
C CYS A 172 -4.01 -3.37 -9.90
N VAL A 173 -4.40 -2.12 -9.66
CA VAL A 173 -3.66 -0.96 -10.18
C VAL A 173 -2.26 -0.90 -9.57
N ASN A 174 -2.09 -1.24 -8.28
CA ASN A 174 -0.77 -1.32 -7.66
C ASN A 174 0.18 -2.27 -8.41
N PHE A 175 -0.28 -3.47 -8.78
CA PHE A 175 0.50 -4.41 -9.60
C PHE A 175 0.85 -3.84 -10.98
N ILE A 176 -0.15 -3.24 -11.66
CA ILE A 176 0.05 -2.62 -12.98
C ILE A 176 1.08 -1.47 -12.89
N MET A 177 1.01 -0.66 -11.83
CA MET A 177 1.95 0.44 -11.59
C MET A 177 3.37 -0.05 -11.34
N TYR A 178 3.55 -1.13 -10.58
CA TYR A 178 4.86 -1.78 -10.46
C TYR A 178 5.36 -2.25 -11.82
N PHE A 179 4.50 -2.80 -12.67
CA PHE A 179 4.87 -3.24 -14.01
C PHE A 179 5.27 -2.07 -14.94
N ILE A 180 4.49 -0.99 -14.97
CA ILE A 180 4.72 0.18 -15.84
C ILE A 180 5.93 1.00 -15.38
N VAL A 181 6.14 1.17 -14.09
CA VAL A 181 7.13 2.11 -13.56
C VAL A 181 8.46 1.40 -13.21
N SER A 182 8.44 0.15 -12.74
CA SER A 182 9.68 -0.55 -12.32
C SER A 182 10.35 -1.32 -13.45
N LYS A 183 11.46 -0.78 -13.97
CA LYS A 183 12.32 -1.49 -14.95
C LYS A 183 12.84 -2.83 -14.42
N SER A 184 13.21 -2.89 -13.13
CA SER A 184 13.72 -4.11 -12.49
C SER A 184 12.64 -5.18 -12.40
N PHE A 185 11.40 -4.78 -12.10
CA PHE A 185 10.28 -5.71 -12.04
C PHE A 185 9.99 -6.32 -13.41
N ARG A 186 9.93 -5.48 -14.47
CA ARG A 186 9.76 -5.96 -15.85
C ARG A 186 10.84 -6.93 -16.29
N GLN A 187 12.10 -6.67 -15.93
CA GLN A 187 13.22 -7.55 -16.28
C GLN A 187 13.09 -8.91 -15.59
N ASN A 188 12.70 -8.94 -14.31
CA ASN A 188 12.48 -10.18 -13.57
C ASN A 188 11.30 -10.98 -14.12
N VAL A 189 10.16 -10.31 -14.39
CA VAL A 189 9.00 -10.97 -15.02
C VAL A 189 9.39 -11.52 -16.40
N LYS A 190 10.09 -10.73 -17.21
CA LYS A 190 10.60 -11.18 -18.52
C LYS A 190 11.54 -12.38 -18.38
N HIS A 191 12.39 -12.44 -17.36
CA HIS A 191 13.26 -13.59 -17.10
C HIS A 191 12.48 -14.84 -16.68
N ILE A 192 11.43 -14.70 -15.87
CA ILE A 192 10.56 -15.82 -15.47
C ILE A 192 9.77 -16.32 -16.67
N CYS A 193 9.17 -15.42 -17.47
CA CYS A 193 8.34 -15.77 -18.61
C CYS A 193 9.15 -16.24 -19.84
N LEU A 194 10.34 -15.67 -20.08
CA LEU A 194 11.24 -16.04 -21.18
C LEU A 194 12.36 -16.97 -20.74
N LYS A 195 12.20 -17.67 -19.62
CA LYS A 195 13.16 -18.70 -19.21
C LYS A 195 13.21 -19.74 -20.33
N LYS A 196 14.19 -19.60 -21.23
CA LYS A 196 14.50 -20.60 -22.25
C LYS A 196 14.72 -21.91 -21.48
N PRO A 197 14.02 -23.00 -21.80
CA PRO A 197 14.37 -24.29 -21.24
C PRO A 197 15.85 -24.52 -21.53
N ASN A 198 16.64 -24.70 -20.47
CA ASN A 198 18.07 -24.82 -20.56
C ASN A 198 18.42 -25.92 -21.58
N GLN A 199 19.29 -25.58 -22.54
CA GLN A 199 20.06 -26.55 -23.30
C GLN A 199 21.07 -27.23 -22.35
N THR A 200 20.58 -28.10 -21.47
CA THR A 200 21.43 -28.94 -20.61
C THR A 200 21.43 -30.38 -21.13
N ASN A 201 21.60 -30.59 -22.44
CA ASN A 201 21.85 -31.94 -22.96
C ASN A 201 22.50 -31.99 -24.36
N ARG A 202 23.65 -31.34 -24.55
CA ARG A 202 24.54 -31.59 -25.72
C ARG A 202 26.01 -31.52 -25.33
N ARG A 203 26.43 -32.41 -24.44
CA ARG A 203 27.80 -32.93 -24.34
C ARG A 203 27.72 -34.37 -23.84
N ASN A 204 27.29 -35.26 -24.72
CA ASN A 204 27.71 -36.66 -24.76
C ASN A 204 28.33 -36.87 -26.14
#